data_AF-A0A958HTZ1-F1
#
_entry.id   AF-A0A958HTZ1-F1
#
_cell.length_a   1.000
_cell.length_b   1.000
_cell.length_c   1.000
_cell.angle_alpha   90.00
_cell.angle_beta   90.00
_cell.angle_gamma   90.00
#
_symmetry.space_group_name_H-M   'P 1'
#
loop_
_entity.id
_entity.type
_entity.pdbx_description
1 polymer ?
#
loop_
_entity_poly.entity_id
_entity_poly.type
_entity_poly.pdbx_seq_one_letter_code
_entity_poly.pdbx_strand_id
1 'polypeptide(L)'
;DALDLAVFKQYPELTEDDIKTLIVDDKWLATLQAQIETEIERVTQQLAKRVKELEERYAEPLPAITQSVEQLSDKVAGHLKAMGLEWAL
;
A
#
# COMPACT_ATOMS: atom_id res chain seq x y z
N ASP A 1 30.30 -12.73 -26.28
CA ASP A 1 31.35 -11.69 -26.44
C ASP A 1 32.52 -11.94 -25.51
N ALA A 2 33.60 -11.14 -25.59
CA ALA A 2 34.88 -11.39 -24.90
C ALA A 2 34.75 -11.67 -23.39
N LEU A 3 33.76 -11.07 -22.72
CA LEU A 3 33.46 -11.31 -21.31
C LEU A 3 32.98 -12.75 -21.05
N ASP A 4 32.06 -13.27 -21.85
CA ASP A 4 31.56 -14.65 -21.69
C ASP A 4 32.70 -15.65 -21.83
N LEU A 5 33.61 -15.43 -22.79
CA LEU A 5 34.78 -16.28 -23.00
C LEU A 5 35.73 -16.23 -21.78
N ALA A 6 35.88 -15.06 -21.15
CA ALA A 6 36.68 -14.92 -19.93
C ALA A 6 36.03 -15.66 -18.75
N VAL A 7 34.72 -15.54 -18.60
CA VAL A 7 33.97 -16.27 -17.57
C VAL A 7 34.09 -17.79 -17.77
N PHE A 8 33.95 -18.29 -19.00
CA PHE A 8 34.12 -19.72 -19.31
C PHE A 8 35.52 -20.25 -18.99
N LYS A 9 36.56 -19.42 -19.12
CA LYS A 9 37.92 -19.79 -18.71
C LYS A 9 38.10 -19.87 -17.20
N GLN A 10 37.31 -19.12 -16.43
CA GLN A 10 37.38 -19.12 -14.96
C GLN A 10 36.72 -20.36 -14.35
N TYR A 11 35.67 -20.89 -14.97
CA TYR A 11 34.89 -22.02 -14.41
C TYR A 11 35.73 -23.25 -14.03
N PRO A 12 36.67 -23.73 -14.84
CA PRO A 12 37.53 -24.87 -14.49
C PRO A 12 38.50 -24.60 -13.32
N GLU A 13 38.75 -23.33 -12.98
CA GLU A 13 39.66 -22.95 -11.91
C GLU A 13 38.97 -22.87 -10.54
N LEU A 14 37.63 -22.93 -10.51
CA LEU A 14 36.85 -22.84 -9.27
C LEU A 14 36.98 -24.14 -8.46
N THR A 15 37.29 -23.98 -7.17
CA THR A 15 37.25 -25.08 -6.22
C THR A 15 35.82 -25.35 -5.74
N GLU A 16 35.58 -26.50 -5.10
CA GLU A 16 34.29 -26.80 -4.51
C GLU A 16 33.85 -25.75 -3.48
N ASP A 17 34.80 -25.22 -2.70
CA ASP A 17 34.54 -24.20 -1.70
C ASP A 17 34.15 -22.87 -2.37
N ASP A 18 34.84 -22.47 -3.45
CA ASP A 18 34.46 -21.28 -4.23
C ASP A 18 33.04 -21.42 -4.81
N ILE A 19 32.71 -22.61 -5.32
CA ILE A 19 31.37 -22.89 -5.85
C ILE A 19 30.31 -22.81 -4.75
N LYS A 20 30.59 -23.32 -3.55
CA LYS A 20 29.67 -23.24 -2.41
C LYS A 20 29.40 -21.79 -2.01
N THR A 21 30.44 -20.98 -1.87
CA THR A 21 30.28 -19.56 -1.54
C THR A 21 29.47 -18.81 -2.62
N LEU A 22 29.82 -19.01 -3.90
CA LEU A 22 29.12 -18.34 -5.01
C LEU A 22 27.63 -18.72 -5.09
N ILE A 23 27.29 -19.99 -4.85
CA ILE A 23 25.91 -20.46 -5.00
C ILE A 23 25.09 -20.24 -3.73
N VAL A 24 25.63 -20.59 -2.56
CA VAL A 24 24.88 -20.54 -1.31
C VAL A 24 24.80 -19.11 -0.81
N ASP A 25 25.93 -18.44 -0.67
CA ASP A 25 25.98 -17.12 -0.05
C ASP A 25 25.63 -16.03 -1.06
N ASP A 26 26.41 -15.94 -2.14
CA ASP A 26 26.32 -14.80 -3.05
C ASP A 26 25.08 -14.84 -3.94
N LYS A 27 24.54 -16.03 -4.21
CA LYS A 27 23.34 -16.19 -5.04
C LYS A 27 22.10 -16.45 -4.20
N TRP A 28 22.03 -17.55 -3.46
CA TRP A 28 20.79 -17.97 -2.82
C TRP A 28 20.47 -17.14 -1.57
N LEU A 29 21.41 -16.98 -0.66
CA LEU A 29 21.21 -16.19 0.56
C LEU A 29 20.94 -14.73 0.21
N ALA A 30 21.73 -14.14 -0.70
CA ALA A 30 21.49 -12.79 -1.20
C ALA A 30 20.10 -12.62 -1.82
N THR A 31 19.67 -13.58 -2.65
CA THR A 31 18.33 -13.56 -3.25
C THR A 31 17.23 -13.67 -2.19
N LEU A 32 17.40 -14.56 -1.21
CA LEU A 32 16.43 -14.76 -0.15
C LEU A 32 16.31 -13.52 0.73
N GLN A 33 17.43 -12.90 1.09
CA GLN A 33 17.46 -11.66 1.86
C GLN A 33 16.72 -10.54 1.10
N ALA A 34 17.04 -10.34 -0.17
CA ALA A 34 16.39 -9.32 -0.99
C ALA A 34 14.87 -9.55 -1.11
N GLN A 35 14.42 -10.81 -1.23
CA GLN A 35 13.00 -11.14 -1.26
C GLN A 35 12.31 -10.86 0.08
N ILE A 36 12.96 -11.19 1.21
CA ILE A 36 12.43 -10.91 2.55
C ILE A 36 12.28 -9.40 2.74
N GLU A 37 13.30 -8.62 2.40
CA GLU A 37 13.26 -7.15 2.49
C GLU A 37 12.14 -6.56 1.64
N THR A 38 12.00 -7.03 0.40
CA THR A 38 10.91 -6.62 -0.50
C THR A 38 9.54 -6.96 0.08
N GLU A 39 9.38 -8.13 0.68
CA GLU A 39 8.10 -8.55 1.26
C GLU A 39 7.73 -7.74 2.50
N ILE A 40 8.73 -7.40 3.34
CA ILE A 40 8.54 -6.49 4.49
C ILE A 40 8.09 -5.11 3.99
N GLU A 41 8.73 -4.56 2.97
CA GLU A 41 8.34 -3.27 2.39
C GLU A 41 6.91 -3.33 1.84
N ARG A 42 6.57 -4.39 1.10
CA ARG A 42 5.23 -4.61 0.54
C ARG A 42 4.15 -4.61 1.63
N VAL A 43 4.37 -5.35 2.71
CA VAL A 43 3.41 -5.43 3.84
C VAL A 43 3.31 -4.09 4.55
N THR A 44 4.42 -3.39 4.73
CA THR A 44 4.45 -2.06 5.36
C THR A 44 3.64 -1.04 4.56
N GLN A 45 3.83 -1.00 3.24
CA GLN A 45 3.06 -0.13 2.33
C GLN A 45 1.57 -0.47 2.33
N GLN A 46 1.23 -1.77 2.35
CA GLN A 46 -0.17 -2.22 2.44
C GLN A 46 -0.83 -1.74 3.74
N LEU A 47 -0.13 -1.81 4.87
CA LEU A 47 -0.64 -1.32 6.15
C LEU A 47 -0.80 0.21 6.14
N ALA A 48 0.21 0.95 5.66
CA ALA A 48 0.17 2.41 5.56
C ALA A 48 -1.01 2.88 4.70
N LYS A 49 -1.25 2.24 3.56
CA LYS A 49 -2.42 2.51 2.71
C LYS A 49 -3.72 2.31 3.47
N ARG A 50 -3.86 1.21 4.20
CA ARG A 50 -5.08 0.91 4.95
C ARG A 50 -5.33 1.89 6.10
N VAL A 51 -4.27 2.35 6.77
CA VAL A 51 -4.38 3.42 7.78
C VAL A 51 -4.91 4.71 7.14
N LYS A 52 -4.35 5.10 6.00
CA LYS A 52 -4.81 6.28 5.25
C LYS A 52 -6.27 6.15 4.80
N GLU A 53 -6.67 5.00 4.27
CA GLU A 53 -8.08 4.74 3.91
C GLU A 53 -9.03 4.86 5.10
N LEU A 54 -8.61 4.41 6.29
CA LEU A 54 -9.40 4.56 7.51
C LEU A 54 -9.48 6.02 7.96
N GLU A 55 -8.35 6.75 7.93
CA GLU A 55 -8.31 8.18 8.22
C GLU A 55 -9.27 8.94 7.31
N GLU A 56 -9.18 8.76 5.99
CA GLU A 56 -10.04 9.42 5.02
C GLU A 56 -11.52 9.08 5.23
N ARG A 57 -11.84 7.81 5.47
CA ARG A 57 -13.22 7.36 5.69
C ARG A 57 -13.84 7.89 6.99
N TYR A 58 -13.02 8.09 8.02
CA TYR A 58 -13.48 8.56 9.32
C TYR A 58 -13.18 10.04 9.57
N ALA A 59 -12.66 10.78 8.58
CA ALA A 59 -12.40 12.21 8.66
C ALA A 59 -13.70 13.00 8.92
N GLU A 60 -14.79 12.62 8.26
CA GLU A 60 -16.14 13.13 8.52
C GLU A 60 -17.02 11.99 9.04
N PRO A 61 -17.18 11.86 10.36
CA PRO A 61 -17.93 10.76 10.92
C PRO A 61 -19.41 10.87 10.51
N LEU A 62 -20.03 9.75 10.16
CA LEU A 62 -21.44 9.68 9.73
C LEU A 62 -22.40 10.49 10.65
N PRO A 63 -22.28 10.45 12.00
CA PRO A 63 -23.10 11.29 12.87
C PRO A 63 -23.00 12.80 12.59
N ALA A 64 -21.81 13.31 12.25
CA ALA A 64 -21.61 14.72 11.91
C ALA A 64 -22.29 15.07 10.58
N ILE A 65 -22.20 14.18 9.60
CA ILE A 65 -22.90 14.32 8.32
C ILE A 65 -24.41 14.31 8.54
N THR A 66 -24.93 13.35 9.33
CA THR A 66 -26.36 13.27 9.66
C THR A 66 -26.87 14.52 10.36
N GLN A 67 -26.12 15.05 11.34
CA GLN A 67 -26.47 16.29 12.02
C GLN A 67 -26.49 17.49 11.07
N SER A 68 -25.52 17.58 10.15
CA SER A 68 -25.49 18.63 9.12
C SER A 68 -26.70 18.54 8.20
N VAL A 69 -27.07 17.32 7.75
CA VAL A 69 -28.25 17.09 6.92
C VAL A 69 -29.54 17.48 7.64
N GLU A 70 -29.68 17.11 8.92
CA GLU A 70 -30.84 17.50 9.74
C GLU A 70 -30.96 19.03 9.86
N GLN A 71 -29.87 19.71 10.23
CA GLN A 71 -29.84 21.17 10.34
C GLN A 71 -30.15 21.88 9.02
N LEU A 72 -29.67 21.36 7.90
CA LEU A 72 -29.96 21.90 6.57
C LEU A 72 -31.42 21.61 6.17
N SER A 73 -31.94 20.45 6.51
CA SER A 73 -33.34 20.06 6.24
C SER A 73 -34.31 20.95 7.00
N ASP A 74 -34.02 21.26 8.26
CA ASP A 74 -34.80 22.19 9.09
C ASP A 74 -34.81 23.61 8.49
N LYS A 75 -33.65 24.09 8.00
CA LYS A 75 -33.56 25.38 7.32
C LYS A 75 -34.42 25.41 6.06
N VAL A 76 -34.34 24.36 5.23
CA VAL A 76 -35.15 24.25 4.01
C VAL A 76 -36.64 24.21 4.35
N ALA A 77 -37.05 23.42 5.35
CA ALA A 77 -38.42 23.37 5.82
C ALA A 77 -38.93 24.75 6.28
N GLY A 78 -38.10 25.50 7.03
CA GLY A 78 -38.38 26.87 7.43
C GLY A 78 -38.58 27.82 6.24
N HIS A 79 -37.70 27.73 5.23
CA HIS A 79 -37.82 28.54 4.01
C HIS A 79 -39.06 28.19 3.19
N LEU A 80 -39.39 26.91 3.02
CA LEU A 80 -40.59 26.47 2.31
C LEU A 80 -41.87 26.96 3.00
N LYS A 81 -41.92 26.87 4.34
CA LYS A 81 -43.04 27.40 5.12
C LYS A 81 -43.21 28.90 4.93
N ALA A 82 -42.11 29.66 4.90
CA ALA A 82 -42.15 31.11 4.62
C ALA A 82 -42.65 31.43 3.20
N MET A 83 -42.48 30.50 2.25
CA MET A 83 -43.02 30.59 0.89
C MET A 83 -44.48 30.12 0.77
N GLY A 84 -45.10 29.67 1.88
CA GLY A 84 -46.48 29.18 1.89
C GLY A 84 -46.64 27.72 1.44
N LEU A 85 -45.54 26.95 1.38
CA LEU A 85 -45.54 25.53 1.08
C LEU A 85 -45.34 24.75 2.39
N GLU A 86 -46.32 23.90 2.76
CA GLU A 86 -46.13 22.93 3.85
C GLU A 86 -45.66 21.59 3.28
N TRP A 87 -44.53 21.10 3.77
CA TRP A 87 -44.02 19.77 3.41
C TRP A 87 -44.84 18.72 4.17
N ALA A 88 -45.60 17.90 3.44
CA ALA A 88 -46.17 16.67 4.00
C ALA A 88 -45.09 15.59 4.04
N LEU A 89 -44.83 15.04 5.23
CA LEU A 89 -44.04 13.83 5.42
C LEU A 89 -44.63 12.65 4.63
#